data_AF-A0A1E1GJ34-F1
#
_entry.id   AF-A0A1E1GJ34-F1
#
_cell.length_a   1.000
_cell.length_b   1.000
_cell.length_c   1.000
_cell.angle_alpha   90.00
_cell.angle_beta   90.00
_cell.angle_gamma   90.00
#
_symmetry.space_group_name_H-M   'P 1'
#
loop_
_entity.id
_entity.type
_entity.pdbx_description
1 polymer ?
#
loop_
_entity_poly.entity_id
_entity_poly.type
_entity_poly.pdbx_seq_one_letter_code
_entity_poly.pdbx_strand_id
1 'polypeptide(L)' 'MFFYYLSFIFFVFKCNSLVFCFMGLEFLFFLLMAWFIFFLESFIFIYFFFFGIMSSVCGLVIFFFNVFSYGKEKVMFYF' A
#
# COMPACT_ATOMS: atom_id res chain seq x y z
N MET A 1 0.72 12.55 -11.67
CA MET A 1 0.37 11.66 -12.79
C MET A 1 1.44 10.61 -13.07
N PHE A 2 2.67 10.96 -13.48
CA PHE A 2 3.72 9.98 -13.79
C PHE A 2 4.05 9.02 -12.62
N PHE A 3 4.26 9.54 -11.41
CA PHE A 3 4.52 8.72 -10.23
C PHE A 3 3.37 7.80 -9.81
N TYR A 4 2.12 8.20 -10.09
CA TYR A 4 0.94 7.37 -9.84
C TYR A 4 0.85 6.17 -10.80
N TYR A 5 1.25 6.37 -12.07
CA TYR A 5 1.37 5.26 -13.01
C TYR A 5 2.49 4.29 -12.62
N LEU A 6 3.62 4.81 -12.12
CA LEU A 6 4.73 4.01 -11.62
C LEU A 6 4.34 3.12 -10.43
N SER A 7 3.57 3.66 -9.47
CA SER A 7 3.08 2.85 -8.35
C SER A 7 2.12 1.75 -8.79
N PHE A 8 1.26 2.02 -9.79
CA PHE A 8 0.41 0.98 -10.38
C PHE A 8 1.23 -0.11 -11.08
N ILE A 9 2.30 0.26 -11.79
CA ILE A 9 3.23 -0.68 -12.43
C ILE A 9 3.91 -1.58 -11.38
N PHE A 10 4.31 -1.05 -10.22
CA PHE A 10 4.85 -1.86 -9.12
C PHE A 10 3.84 -2.85 -8.54
N PHE A 11 2.55 -2.52 -8.56
CA PHE A 11 1.49 -3.43 -8.14
C PHE A 11 1.20 -4.53 -9.17
N VAL A 12 1.30 -4.18 -10.46
CA VAL A 12 1.06 -5.10 -11.59
C VAL A 12 2.24 -6.06 -11.83
N PHE A 13 3.47 -5.61 -11.63
CA PHE A 13 4.64 -6.49 -11.69
C PHE A 13 4.74 -7.30 -10.40
N LYS A 14 4.29 -8.56 -10.45
CA LYS A 14 4.37 -9.59 -9.40
C LYS A 14 5.68 -9.47 -8.60
N CYS A 15 5.63 -8.82 -7.45
CA CYS A 15 6.73 -8.82 -6.51
C CYS A 15 6.71 -10.15 -5.75
N ASN A 16 7.80 -10.90 -5.79
CA ASN A 16 7.88 -12.21 -5.12
C ASN A 16 7.67 -12.11 -3.59
N SER A 17 7.91 -10.94 -2.99
CA SER A 17 7.73 -10.68 -1.57
C SER A 17 6.55 -9.75 -1.31
N LEU A 18 5.74 -10.11 -0.31
CA LEU A 18 4.58 -9.33 0.14
C LEU A 18 4.95 -7.92 0.60
N VAL A 19 6.14 -7.76 1.19
CA VAL A 19 6.65 -6.46 1.67
C VAL A 19 6.70 -5.43 0.54
N PHE A 20 7.18 -5.83 -0.65
CA PHE A 20 7.24 -4.91 -1.79
C PHE A 20 5.85 -4.50 -2.27
N CYS A 21 4.86 -5.40 -2.15
CA CYS A 21 3.48 -5.10 -2.48
C CYS A 21 2.87 -4.08 -1.48
N PHE A 22 3.12 -4.26 -0.18
CA PHE A 22 2.70 -3.32 0.86
C PHE A 22 3.38 -1.95 0.72
N MET A 23 4.70 -1.91 0.46
CA MET A 23 5.40 -0.65 0.17
C MET A 23 4.84 0.05 -1.07
N GLY A 24 4.48 -0.70 -2.12
CA GLY A 24 3.85 -0.14 -3.32
C GLY A 24 2.50 0.52 -3.01
N LEU A 25 1.67 -0.11 -2.18
CA LEU A 25 0.40 0.45 -1.71
C LEU A 25 0.62 1.71 -0.87
N GLU A 26 1.55 1.70 0.08
CA GLU A 26 1.87 2.87 0.90
C GLU A 26 2.36 4.05 0.06
N PHE A 27 3.22 3.78 -0.93
CA PHE A 27 3.70 4.80 -1.85
C PHE A 27 2.56 5.38 -2.70
N LEU A 28 1.60 4.55 -3.11
CA LEU A 28 0.40 5.00 -3.82
C LEU A 28 -0.49 5.88 -2.93
N PHE A 29 -0.70 5.50 -1.66
CA PHE A 29 -1.41 6.34 -0.69
C PHE A 29 -0.71 7.67 -0.43
N PHE A 30 0.61 7.66 -0.31
CA PHE A 30 1.40 8.89 -0.14
C PHE A 30 1.25 9.83 -1.35
N LEU A 31 1.27 9.30 -2.57
CA LEU A 31 1.07 10.10 -3.78
C LEU A 31 -0.35 10.67 -3.88
N LEU A 32 -1.36 9.89 -3.51
CA LEU A 32 -2.75 10.37 -3.40
C LEU A 32 -2.84 11.48 -2.36
N MET A 33 -2.24 11.29 -1.19
CA MET A 33 -2.21 12.29 -0.11
C MET A 33 -1.52 13.59 -0.57
N ALA A 34 -0.36 13.48 -1.24
CA ALA A 34 0.33 14.63 -1.82
C ALA A 34 -0.54 15.35 -2.84
N TRP A 35 -1.27 14.63 -3.68
CA TRP A 35 -2.21 15.23 -4.64
C TRP A 35 -3.41 15.90 -3.95
N PHE A 36 -3.97 15.28 -2.91
CA PHE A 36 -5.09 15.81 -2.14
C PHE A 36 -4.75 17.10 -1.38
N ILE A 37 -3.53 17.24 -0.86
CA ILE A 37 -3.06 18.47 -0.20
C ILE A 37 -3.17 19.69 -1.14
N PHE A 38 -2.96 19.51 -2.44
CA PHE A 38 -3.03 20.61 -3.41
C PHE A 38 -4.46 21.00 -3.83
N PHE A 39 -5.46 20.12 -3.64
CA PHE A 39 -6.76 20.26 -4.30
C PHE A 39 -7.99 20.22 -3.36
N LEU A 40 -7.86 19.84 -2.08
CA LEU A 40 -9.03 19.48 -1.26
C LEU A 40 -9.05 20.09 0.15
N GLU A 41 -10.26 20.26 0.66
CA GLU A 41 -10.55 20.79 2.01
C GLU A 41 -9.93 19.91 3.12
N SER A 42 -9.46 20.58 4.17
CA SER A 42 -8.68 20.03 5.29
C SER A 42 -9.30 18.81 5.98
N PHE A 43 -10.63 18.64 5.93
CA PHE A 43 -11.33 17.52 6.56
C PHE A 43 -11.13 16.19 5.83
N ILE A 44 -11.14 16.19 4.50
CA ILE A 44 -10.99 14.97 3.69
C ILE A 44 -9.54 14.47 3.78
N PHE A 45 -8.59 15.38 3.92
CA PHE A 45 -7.18 15.07 4.18
C PHE A 45 -6.99 14.25 5.46
N ILE A 46 -7.61 14.67 6.57
CA ILE A 46 -7.50 13.98 7.87
C ILE A 46 -8.05 12.56 7.78
N TYR A 47 -9.22 12.40 7.14
CA TYR A 47 -9.80 11.07 6.91
C TYR A 47 -8.87 10.15 6.11
N PHE A 48 -8.30 10.67 5.02
CA PHE A 48 -7.40 9.89 4.16
C PHE A 48 -6.11 9.50 4.87
N PHE A 49 -5.59 10.38 5.73
CA PHE A 49 -4.40 10.10 6.55
C PHE A 49 -4.66 8.97 7.56
N PHE A 50 -5.76 9.05 8.32
CA PHE A 50 -6.11 7.99 9.26
C PHE A 50 -6.40 6.66 8.55
N PHE A 51 -7.06 6.71 7.40
CA PHE A 51 -7.30 5.51 6.59
C PHE A 51 -5.99 4.87 6.12
N GLY A 52 -5.04 5.68 5.65
CA GLY A 52 -3.71 5.21 5.25
C GLY A 52 -2.98 4.49 6.38
N ILE A 53 -2.96 5.07 7.59
CA ILE A 53 -2.35 4.46 8.78
C ILE A 53 -3.04 3.13 9.15
N MET A 54 -4.37 3.09 9.15
CA MET A 54 -5.08 1.85 9.50
C MET A 54 -4.83 0.76 8.45
N SER A 55 -4.71 1.13 7.18
CA SER A 55 -4.40 0.20 6.10
C SER A 55 -3.01 -0.42 6.24
N SER A 56 -1.99 0.35 6.66
CA SER A 56 -0.63 -0.17 6.85
C SER A 56 -0.55 -1.10 8.06
N VAL A 57 -1.21 -0.76 9.16
CA VAL A 57 -1.31 -1.63 10.35
C VAL A 57 -1.96 -2.97 9.97
N CYS A 58 -3.08 -2.95 9.24
CA CYS A 58 -3.73 -4.17 8.75
C CYS A 58 -2.82 -4.97 7.81
N GLY A 59 -2.09 -4.30 6.92
CA GLY A 59 -1.12 -4.95 6.02
C GLY A 59 -0.01 -5.67 6.78
N LEU A 60 0.54 -5.03 7.82
CA LEU A 60 1.54 -5.64 8.70
C LEU A 60 0.99 -6.83 9.49
N VAL A 61 -0.24 -6.76 9.99
CA VAL A 61 -0.88 -7.90 10.68
C VAL A 61 -1.02 -9.10 9.74
N ILE A 62 -1.48 -8.87 8.50
CA ILE A 62 -1.58 -9.92 7.47
C ILE A 62 -0.20 -10.48 7.15
N PHE A 63 0.81 -9.63 7.07
CA PHE A 63 2.19 -10.03 6.84
C PHE A 63 2.72 -10.94 7.95
N PHE A 64 2.58 -10.57 9.22
CA PHE A 64 3.00 -11.40 10.35
C PHE A 64 2.24 -12.72 10.39
N PHE A 65 0.94 -12.70 10.09
CA PHE A 65 0.15 -13.94 10.01
C PHE A 65 0.66 -14.85 8.90
N ASN A 66 1.01 -14.30 7.74
CA ASN A 66 1.52 -15.08 6.61
C ASN A 66 2.90 -15.69 6.90
N VAL A 67 3.81 -14.92 7.51
CA VAL A 67 5.11 -15.43 7.97
C VAL A 67 4.94 -16.52 9.01
N PHE A 68 4.03 -16.35 9.96
CA PHE A 68 3.75 -17.34 11.00
C PHE A 68 3.13 -18.63 10.43
N SER A 69 2.19 -18.53 9.49
CA SER A 69 1.50 -19.69 8.92
C SER A 69 2.32 -20.47 7.90
N TYR A 70 3.12 -19.81 7.06
CA TYR A 70 3.78 -20.44 5.91
C TYR A 70 5.31 -20.45 6.01
N GLY A 71 5.88 -19.83 7.04
CA GLY A 71 7.33 -19.79 7.28
C GLY A 71 8.15 -19.04 6.23
N LYS A 72 7.50 -18.47 5.20
CA LYS A 72 8.12 -17.70 4.11
C LYS A 72 7.19 -16.59 3.65
N GLU A 73 7.79 -15.45 3.36
CA GLU A 73 7.11 -14.31 2.73
C GLU A 73 6.94 -14.56 1.23
N LYS A 74 5.91 -15.32 0.84
CA LYS A 74 5.54 -15.46 -0.57
C LYS A 74 4.11 -15.02 -0.79
N VAL A 75 3.91 -14.23 -1.85
CA VAL A 75 2.58 -13.82 -2.31
C VAL A 75 1.86 -15.06 -2.88
N MET A 76 0.74 -15.46 -2.29
CA MET A 76 -0.03 -16.65 -2.68
C MET A 76 -0.97 -16.46 -3.88
N PHE A 77 -0.78 -15.42 -4.68
CA PHE A 77 -1.55 -15.28 -5.92
C PHE A 77 -0.94 -16.19 -7.01
N TYR A 78 -1.24 -17.49 -6.92
CA TYR A 78 -1.17 -18.42 -8.05
C TYR A 78 -2.42 -18.22 -8.91
N PHE A 79 -2.39 -17.18 -9.75
CA PHE A 79 -3.10 -17.15 -11.03
C PHE A 79 -2.04 -17.04 -12.13
#